data_AF-A0A764X1J2-F1
#
_entry.id   AF-A0A764X1J2-F1
#
_cell.length_a   1.000
_cell.length_b   1.000
_cell.length_c   1.000
_cell.angle_alpha   90.00
_cell.angle_beta   90.00
_cell.angle_gamma   90.00
#
_symmetry.space_group_name_H-M   'P 1'
#
loop_
_entity.id
_entity.type
_entity.pdbx_description
1 polymer ?
#
loop_
_entity_poly.entity_id
_entity_poly.type
_entity_poly.pdbx_seq_one_letter_code
_entity_poly.pdbx_strand_id
1 'polypeptide(L)'
;MNKHTQIRQAILADLESLAGETVTLFDGLPAFIEPEDLPALAVWLTDAQYTGVMTDENDWQAVLHVAVFLKAQAPDAELDT
;
A
#
# COMPACT_ATOMS: atom_id res chain seq x y z
N MET A 1 3.89 -19.39 4.09
CA MET A 1 3.19 -18.09 4.13
C MET A 1 4.12 -17.05 3.52
N ASN A 2 3.70 -16.31 2.49
CA ASN A 2 4.57 -15.40 1.74
C ASN A 2 4.87 -14.12 2.57
N LYS A 3 6.15 -13.77 2.79
CA LYS A 3 6.52 -12.59 3.59
C LYS A 3 5.99 -11.28 3.03
N HIS A 4 5.92 -11.15 1.70
CA HIS A 4 5.32 -9.96 1.08
C HIS A 4 3.86 -9.78 1.48
N THR A 5 3.07 -10.87 1.45
CA THR A 5 1.67 -10.84 1.88
C THR A 5 1.57 -10.45 3.36
N GLN A 6 2.41 -11.01 4.23
CA GLN A 6 2.38 -10.67 5.66
C GLN A 6 2.66 -9.19 5.92
N ILE A 7 3.65 -8.61 5.23
CA ILE A 7 4.00 -7.18 5.36
C ILE A 7 2.80 -6.31 4.96
N ARG A 8 2.20 -6.57 3.79
CA ARG A 8 1.07 -5.75 3.31
C ARG A 8 -0.16 -5.91 4.18
N GLN A 9 -0.47 -7.13 4.61
CA GLN A 9 -1.62 -7.41 5.48
C GLN A 9 -1.47 -6.77 6.86
N ALA A 10 -0.26 -6.72 7.44
CA ALA A 10 -0.03 -6.01 8.69
C ALA A 10 -0.36 -4.51 8.56
N ILE A 11 0.04 -3.89 7.46
CA ILE A 11 -0.23 -2.47 7.20
C ILE A 11 -1.70 -2.24 6.90
N LEU A 12 -2.33 -3.10 6.08
CA LEU A 12 -3.75 -2.98 5.78
C LEU A 12 -4.61 -3.11 7.04
N ALA A 13 -4.26 -4.01 7.96
CA ALA A 13 -4.95 -4.14 9.24
C ALA A 13 -4.81 -2.88 10.11
N ASP A 14 -3.61 -2.29 10.17
CA ASP A 14 -3.41 -1.02 10.88
C ASP A 14 -4.18 0.12 10.21
N LEU A 15 -4.15 0.22 8.87
CA LEU A 15 -4.89 1.23 8.11
C LEU A 15 -6.41 1.06 8.26
N GLU A 16 -6.93 -0.16 8.28
CA GLU A 16 -8.36 -0.43 8.51
C GLU A 16 -8.80 0.05 9.90
N SER A 17 -7.92 0.00 10.90
CA SER A 17 -8.23 0.52 12.24
C SER A 17 -8.19 2.05 12.34
N LEU A 18 -7.43 2.71 11.45
CA LEU A 18 -7.23 4.16 11.42
C LEU A 18 -8.19 4.86 10.46
N ALA A 19 -8.51 4.20 9.35
CA ALA A 19 -9.44 4.69 8.34
C ALA A 19 -10.87 4.49 8.85
N GLY A 20 -11.72 5.50 8.69
CA GLY A 20 -13.15 5.35 8.94
C GLY A 20 -13.81 4.39 7.95
N GLU A 21 -15.08 4.02 8.19
CA GLU A 21 -15.86 3.06 7.38
C GLU A 21 -15.99 3.39 5.89
N THR A 22 -15.50 4.55 5.43
CA THR A 22 -15.73 5.09 4.08
C THR A 22 -14.53 4.99 3.14
N VAL A 23 -13.42 4.37 3.53
CA VAL A 23 -12.23 4.25 2.68
C VAL A 23 -12.09 2.84 2.13
N THR A 24 -11.95 2.70 0.81
CA THR A 24 -11.70 1.41 0.16
C THR A 24 -10.22 1.05 0.23
N LEU A 25 -9.91 -0.15 0.71
CA LEU A 25 -8.53 -0.64 0.86
C LEU A 25 -8.17 -1.67 -0.23
N PHE A 26 -7.02 -1.48 -0.89
CA PHE A 26 -6.50 -2.36 -1.92
C PHE A 26 -5.17 -3.03 -1.51
N ASP A 27 -5.13 -4.36 -1.58
CA ASP A 27 -3.90 -5.17 -1.46
C ASP A 27 -3.25 -5.32 -2.85
N GLY A 28 -2.39 -4.37 -3.21
CA GLY A 28 -1.80 -4.23 -4.54
C GLY A 28 -2.12 -2.88 -5.17
N LEU A 29 -1.37 -2.51 -6.24
CA LEU A 29 -1.68 -1.33 -7.04
C LEU A 29 -2.85 -1.66 -7.99
N PRO A 30 -4.05 -1.07 -7.82
CA PRO A 30 -5.16 -1.30 -8.73
C PRO A 30 -4.84 -0.73 -10.13
N ALA A 31 -5.22 -1.47 -11.17
CA ALA A 31 -5.10 -0.97 -12.55
C ALA A 31 -6.18 0.08 -12.86
N PHE A 32 -7.31 0.03 -12.17
CA PHE A 32 -8.44 0.92 -12.31
C PHE A 32 -9.17 1.04 -10.96
N ILE A 33 -9.70 2.22 -10.66
CA ILE A 33 -10.46 2.53 -9.43
C ILE A 33 -11.78 3.16 -9.87
N GLU A 34 -12.90 2.61 -9.39
CA GLU A 34 -14.22 3.17 -9.69
C GLU A 34 -14.46 4.45 -8.87
N PRO A 35 -15.23 5.42 -9.36
CA PRO A 35 -15.54 6.64 -8.61
C PRO A 35 -16.19 6.40 -7.24
N GLU A 36 -16.97 5.32 -7.10
CA GLU A 36 -17.58 4.88 -5.84
C GLU A 36 -16.58 4.30 -4.83
N ASP A 37 -15.41 3.85 -5.28
CA ASP A 37 -14.36 3.32 -4.40
C ASP A 37 -13.55 4.44 -3.75
N LEU A 38 -13.73 5.70 -4.16
CA LEU A 38 -12.98 6.85 -3.66
C LEU A 38 -13.66 7.47 -2.42
N PRO A 39 -12.90 7.81 -1.36
CA PRO A 39 -11.44 7.75 -1.26
C PRO A 39 -10.91 6.32 -1.10
N ALA A 40 -9.78 6.03 -1.72
CA ALA A 40 -9.13 4.72 -1.65
C ALA A 40 -7.69 4.78 -1.15
N LEU A 41 -7.24 3.69 -0.57
CA LEU A 41 -5.87 3.47 -0.11
C LEU A 41 -5.36 2.15 -0.70
N ALA A 42 -4.16 2.16 -1.28
CA ALA A 42 -3.53 0.95 -1.80
C ALA A 42 -2.16 0.69 -1.16
N VAL A 43 -1.87 -0.57 -0.87
CA VAL A 43 -0.60 -1.01 -0.28
C VAL A 43 0.05 -2.05 -1.18
N TRP A 44 1.28 -1.81 -1.64
CA TRP A 44 2.02 -2.77 -2.47
C TRP A 44 3.53 -2.71 -2.27
N LEU A 45 4.22 -3.73 -2.79
CA LEU A 45 5.68 -3.80 -2.78
C LEU A 45 6.20 -3.79 -4.22
N THR A 46 7.22 -3.00 -4.50
CA THR A 46 8.00 -3.06 -5.76
C THR A 46 9.47 -3.37 -5.46
N ASP A 47 10.21 -3.74 -6.50
CA ASP A 47 11.67 -3.89 -6.46
C ASP A 47 12.17 -4.86 -5.38
N ALA A 48 11.36 -5.88 -5.08
CA ALA A 48 11.71 -6.91 -4.12
C ALA A 48 12.84 -7.79 -4.67
N GLN A 49 14.02 -7.66 -4.09
CA GLN A 49 15.22 -8.34 -4.53
C GLN A 49 16.07 -8.82 -3.36
N TYR A 50 16.73 -9.96 -3.57
CA TYR A 50 17.79 -10.43 -2.68
C TYR A 50 18.99 -9.48 -2.79
N THR A 51 19.48 -9.00 -1.65
CA THR A 51 20.57 -8.02 -1.63
C THR A 51 21.93 -8.66 -1.38
N GLY A 52 21.97 -9.81 -0.70
CA GLY A 52 23.19 -10.59 -0.46
C GLY A 52 24.33 -9.79 0.19
N VAL A 53 23.99 -8.77 0.97
CA VAL A 53 24.97 -7.85 1.58
C VAL A 53 25.81 -8.58 2.63
N MET A 54 25.18 -9.47 3.41
CA MET A 54 25.87 -10.38 4.30
C MET A 54 25.93 -11.78 3.69
N THR A 55 27.13 -12.37 3.71
CA THR A 55 27.41 -13.66 3.04
C THR A 55 26.62 -14.83 3.63
N ASP A 56 26.20 -14.72 4.89
CA ASP A 56 25.47 -15.77 5.62
C ASP A 56 24.00 -15.40 5.87
N GLU A 57 23.50 -14.30 5.30
CA GLU A 57 22.11 -13.85 5.51
C GLU A 57 21.27 -13.93 4.24
N ASN A 58 19.98 -14.16 4.46
CA ASN A 58 18.96 -14.18 3.41
C ASN A 58 18.29 -12.80 3.32
N ASP A 59 19.09 -11.75 3.10
CA ASP A 59 18.62 -10.37 3.09
C ASP A 59 17.84 -10.02 1.83
N TRP A 60 16.66 -9.45 2.03
CA TRP A 60 15.81 -8.93 0.97
C TRP A 60 15.53 -7.46 1.21
N GLN A 61 15.45 -6.70 0.12
CA GLN A 61 15.02 -5.31 0.11
C GLN A 61 13.89 -5.14 -0.89
N ALA A 62 12.93 -4.28 -0.56
CA ALA A 62 11.83 -3.88 -1.42
C ALA A 62 11.43 -2.44 -1.10
N VAL A 63 10.71 -1.79 -2.00
CA VAL A 63 10.03 -0.52 -1.74
C VAL A 63 8.57 -0.81 -1.37
N LEU A 64 8.16 -0.37 -0.20
CA LEU A 64 6.77 -0.42 0.26
C LEU A 64 6.08 0.88 -0.10
N HIS A 65 4.98 0.77 -0.84
CA HIS A 65 4.13 1.89 -1.22
C HIS A 65 2.84 1.85 -0.43
N VAL A 66 2.42 3.03 0.03
CA VAL A 66 1.09 3.31 0.56
C VAL A 66 0.61 4.56 -0.16
N ALA A 67 -0.43 4.44 -0.97
CA ALA A 67 -0.93 5.56 -1.78
C ALA A 67 -2.40 5.85 -1.49
N VAL A 68 -2.71 7.14 -1.41
CA VAL A 68 -4.07 7.69 -1.30
C VAL A 68 -4.56 8.05 -2.69
N PHE A 69 -5.79 7.67 -3.01
CA PHE A 69 -6.47 8.03 -4.25
C PHE A 69 -7.72 8.83 -3.89
N LEU A 70 -7.83 10.01 -4.49
CA LEU A 70 -8.98 10.90 -4.40
C LEU A 70 -9.56 11.14 -5.80
N LYS A 71 -10.70 11.84 -5.85
CA LYS A 71 -11.27 12.28 -7.12
C LYS A 71 -10.28 13.19 -7.83
N ALA A 72 -10.13 13.03 -9.14
CA ALA A 72 -9.17 13.81 -9.93
C ALA A 72 -9.40 15.34 -9.91
N GLN A 73 -10.58 15.81 -9.50
CA GLN A 73 -10.87 17.24 -9.34
C GLN A 73 -10.56 17.78 -7.95
N ALA A 74 -10.23 16.93 -6.98
CA ALA A 74 -9.80 17.32 -5.65
C ALA A 74 -8.47 18.09 -5.73
N PRO A 75 -8.28 19.17 -4.95
CA PRO A 75 -6.99 19.83 -4.87
C PRO A 75 -5.96 18.92 -4.19
N ASP A 76 -4.69 19.03 -4.60
CA ASP A 76 -3.59 18.24 -4.02
C ASP A 76 -3.51 18.38 -2.49
N ALA A 77 -3.90 19.54 -1.94
CA ALA A 77 -3.93 19.77 -0.50
C ALA A 77 -4.87 18.82 0.26
N GLU A 78 -5.89 18.25 -0.39
CA GLU A 78 -6.81 17.28 0.22
C GLU A 78 -6.15 15.90 0.41
N LEU A 79 -5.03 15.61 -0.27
CA LEU A 79 -4.23 14.39 -0.03
C LEU A 79 -3.50 14.44 1.32
N ASP A 80 -3.22 15.64 1.82
CA ASP A 80 -2.41 15.87 3.03
C ASP A 80 -3.23 16.09 4.31
N THR A 81 -4.57 16.17 4.20
CA THR A 81 -5.49 16.49 5.31
C THR A 81 -6.23 15.28 5.84
#